data_AF-A0A7C6F7F1-F1
#
_entry.id   AF-A0A7C6F7F1-F1
#
_cell.length_a   1.000
_cell.length_b   1.000
_cell.length_c   1.000
_cell.angle_alpha   90.00
_cell.angle_beta   90.00
_cell.angle_gamma   90.00
#
_symmetry.space_group_name_H-M   'P 1'
#
loop_
_entity.id
_entity.type
_entity.pdbx_description
1 polymer ?
#
loop_
_entity_poly.entity_id
_entity_poly.type
_entity_poly.pdbx_seq_one_letter_code
_entity_poly.pdbx_strand_id
1 'polypeptide(L)'
;MRLAVAALVLLAAPLACQPPDDEAPPVRLPSGKLQRDEILKADHERALREADRIVKLASELKAELERNGPHVYSLSAEKKAAEIERLAKRIRASIRRH
;
A
#
# COMPACT_ATOMS: atom_id res chain seq x y z
N MET A 1 -65.29 3.22 19.09
CA MET A 1 -65.31 3.68 17.69
C MET A 1 -63.87 3.78 17.20
N ARG A 2 -63.62 3.28 15.97
CA ARG A 2 -62.44 3.46 15.09
C ARG A 2 -61.22 2.54 15.28
N LEU A 3 -61.22 1.53 14.40
CA LEU A 3 -60.12 0.83 13.73
C LEU A 3 -58.86 1.69 13.47
N ALA A 4 -57.67 1.08 13.55
CA ALA A 4 -56.70 0.91 12.46
C ALA A 4 -55.34 0.43 13.01
N VAL A 5 -54.93 -0.83 12.75
CA VAL A 5 -54.01 -1.26 11.66
C VAL A 5 -52.54 -1.21 12.07
N ALA A 6 -51.92 -2.38 11.91
CA ALA A 6 -50.53 -2.72 12.12
C ALA A 6 -49.55 -1.93 11.22
N ALA A 7 -48.30 -1.77 11.68
CA ALA A 7 -47.14 -1.70 10.80
C ALA A 7 -45.85 -2.04 11.56
N LEU A 8 -45.38 -3.26 11.34
CA LEU A 8 -43.99 -3.68 11.51
C LEU A 8 -43.15 -3.02 10.39
N VAL A 9 -42.17 -2.19 10.75
CA VAL A 9 -41.09 -1.69 9.89
C VAL A 9 -39.85 -1.63 10.80
N LEU A 10 -39.00 -2.65 10.86
CA LEU A 10 -37.86 -2.97 9.96
C LEU A 10 -36.90 -1.79 9.70
N LEU A 11 -35.64 -1.99 10.09
CA LEU A 11 -34.42 -1.38 9.55
C LEU A 11 -34.20 0.14 9.74
N ALA A 12 -33.18 0.50 10.52
CA ALA A 12 -31.97 1.16 10.00
C ALA A 12 -31.11 1.63 11.17
N ALA A 13 -29.98 0.96 11.38
CA ALA A 13 -28.86 1.58 12.07
C ALA A 13 -28.48 2.86 11.30
N PRO A 14 -28.29 4.01 11.95
CA PRO A 14 -27.60 5.09 11.29
C PRO A 14 -26.14 4.64 11.16
N LEU A 15 -25.77 4.17 9.97
CA LEU A 15 -24.45 4.46 9.43
C LEU A 15 -24.34 5.98 9.45
N ALA A 16 -23.87 6.52 10.58
CA ALA A 16 -23.39 7.87 10.64
C ALA A 16 -22.27 7.96 9.60
N CYS A 17 -22.53 8.76 8.57
CA CYS A 17 -21.59 9.24 7.59
C CYS A 17 -20.20 9.42 8.22
N GLN A 18 -19.20 8.67 7.73
CA GLN A 18 -17.84 9.16 7.86
C GLN A 18 -17.80 10.48 7.08
N PRO A 19 -17.44 11.61 7.72
CA PRO A 19 -17.24 12.84 6.96
C PRO A 19 -16.15 12.60 5.91
N PRO A 20 -16.29 13.14 4.69
CA PRO A 20 -15.18 13.16 3.75
C PRO A 20 -13.99 13.84 4.43
N ASP A 21 -12.79 13.27 4.27
CA ASP A 21 -11.55 13.80 4.83
C ASP A 21 -11.47 15.32 4.59
N ASP A 22 -11.73 16.10 5.65
CA ASP A 22 -11.63 17.55 5.64
C ASP A 22 -10.24 17.93 5.11
N GLU A 23 -10.24 18.75 4.06
CA GLU A 23 -9.05 19.37 3.49
C GLU A 23 -8.34 20.20 4.56
N ALA A 24 -7.43 19.57 5.30
CA ALA A 24 -6.50 20.30 6.15
C ALA A 24 -5.79 21.34 5.26
N PRO A 25 -5.75 22.62 5.67
CA PRO A 25 -5.20 23.68 4.84
C PRO A 25 -3.76 23.35 4.44
N PRO A 26 -3.36 23.64 3.19
CA PRO A 26 -2.06 23.23 2.67
C PRO A 26 -0.92 23.77 3.55
N VAL A 27 -0.32 22.89 4.36
CA VAL A 27 0.81 23.22 5.22
C VAL A 27 2.01 23.51 4.33
N ARG A 28 2.55 24.73 4.45
CA ARG A 28 3.73 25.18 3.74
C ARG A 28 4.96 25.01 4.63
N LEU A 29 6.05 24.54 4.05
CA LEU A 29 7.33 24.49 4.75
C LEU A 29 7.94 25.89 4.88
N PRO A 30 8.89 26.11 5.81
CA PRO A 30 9.64 27.37 5.93
C PRO A 30 10.36 27.81 4.65
N SER A 31 10.55 26.90 3.69
CA SER A 31 11.10 27.14 2.35
C SER A 31 10.08 27.69 1.33
N GLY A 32 8.80 27.83 1.71
CA GLY A 32 7.72 28.34 0.86
C GLY A 32 7.03 27.30 -0.03
N LYS A 33 7.54 26.07 -0.09
CA LYS A 33 6.96 24.95 -0.86
C LYS A 33 5.82 24.27 -0.11
N LEU A 34 4.91 23.64 -0.85
CA LEU A 34 3.85 22.78 -0.31
C LEU A 34 4.47 21.52 0.29
N GLN A 35 4.16 21.21 1.55
CA GLN A 35 4.66 20.00 2.22
C GLN A 35 4.28 18.72 1.48
N ARG A 36 3.09 18.70 0.87
CA ARG A 36 2.59 17.59 0.06
C ARG A 36 3.53 17.27 -1.11
N ASP A 37 4.04 18.29 -1.81
CA ASP A 37 4.89 18.10 -2.99
C ASP A 37 6.26 17.53 -2.64
N GLU A 38 6.83 17.91 -1.48
CA GLU A 38 8.09 17.34 -1.01
C GLU A 38 7.93 15.89 -0.55
N ILE A 39 6.81 15.56 0.11
CA ILE A 39 6.48 14.17 0.47
C ILE A 39 6.33 13.30 -0.78
N LEU A 40 5.62 13.80 -1.80
CA LEU A 40 5.43 13.12 -3.08
C LEU A 40 6.76 12.77 -3.76
N LYS A 41 7.69 13.73 -3.81
CA LYS A 41 9.03 13.51 -4.37
C LYS A 41 9.82 12.48 -3.58
N ALA A 42 9.82 12.61 -2.25
CA ALA A 42 10.54 11.68 -1.37
C ALA A 42 10.00 10.24 -1.48
N ASP A 43 8.67 10.08 -1.56
CA ASP A 43 8.00 8.79 -1.76
C ASP A 43 8.36 8.19 -3.12
N HIS A 44 8.36 9.00 -4.19
CA HIS A 44 8.73 8.54 -5.53
C HIS A 44 10.19 8.06 -5.59
N GLU A 45 11.13 8.84 -5.05
CA GLU A 45 12.53 8.44 -4.98
C GLU A 45 12.74 7.17 -4.16
N ARG A 46 12.00 7.02 -3.06
CA ARG A 46 12.02 5.79 -2.26
C ARG A 46 11.51 4.60 -3.06
N ALA A 47 10.43 4.76 -3.81
CA ALA A 47 9.89 3.70 -4.67
C ALA A 47 10.89 3.27 -5.75
N LEU A 48 11.62 4.22 -6.35
CA LEU A 48 12.69 3.93 -7.30
C LEU A 48 13.81 3.10 -6.65
N ARG A 49 14.30 3.50 -5.47
CA ARG A 49 15.32 2.74 -4.74
C ARG A 49 14.84 1.33 -4.36
N GLU A 50 13.58 1.19 -3.98
CA GLU A 50 12.98 -0.12 -3.69
C GLU A 50 12.89 -0.99 -4.95
N ALA A 51 12.59 -0.40 -6.11
CA ALA A 51 12.57 -1.11 -7.39
C ALA A 51 13.97 -1.60 -7.80
N ASP A 52 15.01 -0.77 -7.65
CA ASP A 52 16.40 -1.18 -7.89
C ASP A 52 16.80 -2.37 -7.01
N ARG A 53 16.34 -2.36 -5.75
CA ARG A 53 16.59 -3.46 -4.81
C ARG A 53 15.88 -4.75 -5.24
N ILE A 54 14.67 -4.65 -5.80
CA ILE A 54 13.98 -5.80 -6.40
C ILE A 54 14.79 -6.38 -7.55
N VAL A 55 15.30 -5.55 -8.46
CA VAL A 55 16.11 -6.00 -9.61
C VAL A 55 17.34 -6.78 -9.14
N LYS A 56 18.04 -6.25 -8.12
CA LYS A 56 19.19 -6.91 -7.52
C LYS A 56 18.81 -8.26 -6.90
N LEU A 57 17.79 -8.29 -6.03
CA LEU A 57 17.35 -9.53 -5.36
C LEU A 57 16.85 -10.58 -6.36
N ALA A 58 16.15 -10.17 -7.41
CA ALA A 58 15.67 -11.06 -8.45
C ALA A 58 16.84 -11.69 -9.22
N SER A 59 17.88 -10.91 -9.51
CA SER A 59 19.11 -11.40 -10.15
C SER A 59 19.83 -12.42 -9.26
N GLU A 60 19.97 -12.14 -7.97
CA GLU A 60 20.56 -13.06 -6.99
C GLU A 60 19.75 -14.34 -6.82
N LEU A 61 18.41 -14.23 -6.79
CA LEU A 61 17.49 -15.37 -6.71
C LEU A 61 17.65 -16.27 -7.93
N LYS A 62 17.66 -15.70 -9.15
CA LYS A 62 17.89 -16.45 -10.38
C LYS A 62 19.21 -17.23 -10.31
N ALA A 63 20.30 -16.54 -9.98
CA ALA A 63 21.62 -17.17 -9.90
C ALA A 63 21.70 -18.28 -8.84
N GLU A 64 20.96 -18.15 -7.75
CA GLU A 64 20.89 -19.18 -6.72
C GLU A 64 20.09 -20.42 -7.16
N LEU A 65 18.98 -20.22 -7.87
CA LEU A 65 18.21 -21.32 -8.46
C LEU A 65 18.99 -22.06 -9.55
N GLU A 66 19.75 -21.33 -10.37
CA GLU A 66 20.65 -21.92 -11.38
C GLU A 66 21.76 -22.77 -10.76
N ARG A 67 22.29 -22.36 -9.60
CA ARG A 67 23.35 -23.11 -8.89
C ARG A 67 22.84 -24.35 -8.17
N ASN A 68 21.68 -24.27 -7.53
CA ASN A 68 21.20 -25.34 -6.65
C ASN A 68 20.51 -26.48 -7.42
N GLY A 69 20.06 -26.23 -8.65
CA GLY A 69 19.37 -27.23 -9.48
C GLY A 69 17.95 -27.54 -9.00
N PRO A 70 17.16 -28.31 -9.78
CA PRO A 70 15.70 -28.38 -9.61
C PRO A 70 15.22 -29.04 -8.31
N HIS A 71 16.04 -29.85 -7.67
CA HIS A 71 15.65 -30.70 -6.53
C HIS A 71 16.22 -30.23 -5.19
N VAL A 72 16.92 -29.09 -5.17
CA VAL A 72 17.51 -28.55 -3.95
C VAL A 72 16.72 -27.33 -3.50
N TYR A 73 16.04 -27.49 -2.38
CA TYR A 73 15.35 -26.40 -1.71
C TYR A 73 16.37 -25.48 -1.01
N SER A 74 16.30 -24.17 -1.29
CA SER A 74 17.12 -23.17 -0.62
C SER A 74 16.25 -22.23 0.22
N LEU A 75 16.47 -22.24 1.53
CA LEU A 75 15.93 -21.25 2.47
C LEU A 75 16.35 -19.82 2.12
N SER A 76 17.53 -19.66 1.53
CA SER A 76 18.05 -18.36 1.12
C SER A 76 17.31 -17.84 -0.12
N ALA A 77 16.95 -18.71 -1.06
CA ALA A 77 16.12 -18.36 -2.21
C ALA A 77 14.70 -17.95 -1.79
N GLU A 78 14.07 -18.72 -0.89
CA GLU A 78 12.74 -18.38 -0.36
C GLU A 78 12.73 -17.02 0.34
N LYS A 79 13.72 -16.75 1.20
CA LYS A 79 13.85 -15.44 1.87
C LYS A 79 13.98 -14.29 0.88
N LYS A 80 14.74 -14.46 -0.20
CA LYS A 80 14.86 -13.43 -1.26
C LYS A 80 13.52 -13.20 -1.97
N ALA A 81 12.80 -14.27 -2.30
CA ALA A 81 11.48 -14.17 -2.90
C ALA A 81 10.49 -13.42 -1.98
N ALA A 82 10.46 -13.74 -0.68
CA ALA A 82 9.62 -13.07 0.30
C ALA A 82 9.95 -11.57 0.45
N GLU A 83 11.24 -11.20 0.42
CA GLU A 83 11.64 -9.79 0.47
C GLU A 83 11.23 -9.03 -0.79
N ILE A 84 11.33 -9.66 -1.98
CA ILE A 84 10.83 -9.08 -3.23
C ILE A 84 9.33 -8.78 -3.12
N GLU A 85 8.52 -9.71 -2.61
CA GLU A 85 7.08 -9.48 -2.41
C GLU A 85 6.81 -8.32 -1.45
N ARG A 86 7.58 -8.23 -0.37
CA ARG A 86 7.45 -7.15 0.61
C ARG A 86 7.75 -5.79 -0.03
N LEU A 87 8.81 -5.69 -0.82
CA LEU A 87 9.17 -4.46 -1.54
C LEU A 87 8.11 -4.11 -2.58
N ALA A 88 7.63 -5.08 -3.38
CA ALA A 88 6.59 -4.85 -4.37
C ALA A 88 5.28 -4.34 -3.74
N LYS A 89 4.87 -4.91 -2.59
CA LYS A 89 3.70 -4.45 -1.83
C LYS A 89 3.86 -3.00 -1.35
N ARG A 90 5.06 -2.60 -0.91
CA ARG A 90 5.35 -1.23 -0.46
C ARG A 90 5.29 -0.23 -1.61
N ILE A 91 5.91 -0.55 -2.74
CA ILE A 91 5.85 0.28 -3.96
C ILE A 91 4.38 0.48 -4.37
N ARG A 92 3.60 -0.61 -4.47
CA ARG A 92 2.17 -0.54 -4.81
C ARG A 92 1.38 0.32 -3.82
N ALA A 93 1.64 0.19 -2.53
CA ALA A 93 0.98 1.01 -1.52
C ALA A 93 1.37 2.48 -1.63
N SER A 94 2.61 2.79 -2.01
CA SER A 94 3.07 4.16 -2.26
C SER A 94 2.39 4.78 -3.48
N ILE A 95 2.23 4.01 -4.57
CA ILE A 95 1.53 4.47 -5.77
C ILE A 95 0.06 4.74 -5.49
N ARG A 96 -0.62 3.92 -4.67
CA ARG A 96 -2.04 4.10 -4.35
C ARG A 96 -2.36 5.28 -3.44
N ARG A 97 -1.37 5.82 -2.73
CA ARG A 97 -1.59 6.93 -1.78
C ARG A 97 -1.73 8.29 -2.50
N HIS A 98 -1.37 8.35 -3.78
CA HIS A 98 -1.28 9.56 -4.59
C HIS A 98 -1.97 9.32 -5.93
#